data_AF-A0A1G2HN39-F1
#
_entry.id   AF-A0A1G2HN39-F1
#
_cell.length_a   1.000
_cell.length_b   1.000
_cell.length_c   1.000
_cell.angle_alpha   90.00
_cell.angle_beta   90.00
_cell.angle_gamma   90.00
#
_symmetry.space_group_name_H-M   'P 1'
#
loop_
_entity.id
_entity.type
_entity.pdbx_description
1 polymer ?
#
loop_
_entity_poly.entity_id
_entity_poly.type
_entity_poly.pdbx_seq_one_letter_code
_entity_poly.pdbx_strand_id
1 'polypeptide(L)'
;MNLIYKNIILAAAILVSVLVTPEAKAFTVGEAVNFNVDKDFDASARSQVSAVLVKTSSNLYFYVEKNWWEVQAPAKQNEILGYLDELSLEFDKKIYPNLTSIFGSEWKPGVDGDPKITILFHALKENAGGYFRSADEYLKLQIPDSNEREMVYLPIAHIDSRQLKVFLAHEFVHLITFNQKDKLREVQEEIWLNEARADYSSTILGYDSLYDGSNLQRRVRNFLEKPFDSLTEWQENKYDYAVASLFTHYLVDHYSINVLADSLKSKAVGIASINEVLQKNNEKEDFAQIFIHWTIATLINDCSVEIKHCYLNQNLRGLRINPTLNFLPLSGSSSLSVTNVTKNWAGNWQKFIGGKGDLTLEFTSLAGLSFKVPYLIFNKDGSYAIRYLDLDQKEKGQLEIENFGDTVASLVIIPSLQSKTSDFNGLELTYPYTFTVSIVDKTMSEEEALIQKLLVQIEFLKKQIVALQSGVGNPVPTFACGPLNNNLYKGTAYSSDVTCLQNFLKSQGPSIYPEGLVTGSFGNLTKSAVIRFQEKYKEEILAPLGLLRGTGFVGPSTRIKINKLLLGGA
;
A
#
# COMPACT_ATOMS: atom_id res chain seq x y z
N MET A 1 41.56 54.78 43.18
CA MET A 1 40.43 53.83 43.24
C MET A 1 39.17 54.61 42.88
N ASN A 2 38.53 54.28 41.75
CA ASN A 2 37.29 54.88 41.21
C ASN A 2 37.38 56.41 40.92
N LEU A 3 37.38 56.93 39.69
CA LEU A 3 36.19 57.01 38.84
C LEU A 3 36.50 57.57 37.42
N ILE A 4 37.69 57.36 36.85
CA ILE A 4 38.10 57.97 35.55
C ILE A 4 38.32 56.94 34.41
N TYR A 5 38.25 55.64 34.70
CA TYR A 5 38.47 54.56 33.71
C TYR A 5 37.21 53.99 33.05
N LYS A 6 36.06 54.68 33.10
CA LYS A 6 34.79 54.18 32.53
C LYS A 6 34.32 54.84 31.23
N ASN A 7 34.96 55.92 30.77
CA ASN A 7 34.47 56.69 29.60
C ASN A 7 35.38 56.67 28.36
N ILE A 8 36.42 55.83 28.32
CA ILE A 8 37.29 55.68 27.12
C ILE A 8 37.09 54.32 26.42
N ILE A 9 36.46 53.33 27.07
CA ILE A 9 36.16 52.02 26.45
C ILE A 9 34.80 52.04 25.71
N LEU A 10 33.92 53.00 25.99
CA LEU A 10 32.60 53.10 25.34
C LEU A 10 32.60 53.92 24.05
N ALA A 11 33.68 54.66 23.75
CA ALA A 11 33.81 55.46 22.53
C ALA A 11 34.67 54.79 21.43
N ALA A 12 35.33 53.67 21.74
CA ALA A 12 36.13 52.89 20.78
C ALA A 12 35.45 51.58 20.34
N ALA A 13 34.30 51.21 20.94
CA ALA A 13 33.51 50.04 20.56
C ALA A 13 32.34 50.36 19.60
N ILE A 14 32.17 51.62 19.21
CA ILE A 14 31.06 52.10 18.33
C ILE A 14 31.55 52.38 16.90
N LEU A 15 32.76 51.96 16.51
CA LEU A 15 33.30 52.26 15.18
C LEU A 15 34.01 51.09 14.49
N VAL A 16 33.55 49.85 14.68
CA VAL A 16 33.78 48.75 13.72
C VAL A 16 32.57 47.80 13.71
N SER A 17 31.36 48.35 13.56
CA SER A 17 30.29 47.58 12.92
C SER A 17 30.50 47.74 11.42
N VAL A 18 31.49 47.03 10.88
CA VAL A 18 31.48 46.72 9.46
C VAL A 18 30.17 45.99 9.24
N LEU A 19 29.25 46.68 8.57
CA LEU A 19 28.16 46.07 7.84
C LEU A 19 28.81 45.03 6.93
N VAL A 20 28.94 43.79 7.43
CA VAL A 20 29.04 42.63 6.56
C VAL A 20 27.65 42.49 5.96
N THR A 21 27.36 43.32 4.95
CA THR A 21 26.30 42.98 4.01
C THR A 21 26.67 41.59 3.49
N PRO A 22 25.79 40.58 3.59
CA PRO A 22 26.06 39.34 2.90
C PRO A 22 26.27 39.72 1.43
N GLU A 23 27.47 39.48 0.91
CA GLU A 23 27.72 39.59 -0.51
C GLU A 23 26.74 38.62 -1.16
N ALA A 24 25.71 39.15 -1.83
CA ALA A 24 24.85 38.36 -2.67
C ALA A 24 25.77 37.70 -3.72
N LYS A 25 26.00 36.39 -3.57
CA LYS A 25 26.77 35.62 -4.55
C LYS A 25 25.95 35.58 -5.84
N ALA A 26 26.32 36.42 -6.80
CA ALA A 26 25.72 36.40 -8.12
C ALA A 26 26.24 35.15 -8.87
N PHE A 27 25.44 34.07 -8.88
CA PHE A 27 25.76 32.89 -9.68
C PHE A 27 25.70 33.22 -11.18
N THR A 28 26.72 32.79 -11.91
CA THR A 28 26.83 33.08 -13.35
C THR A 28 26.46 31.85 -14.19
N VAL A 29 25.66 32.04 -15.25
CA VAL A 29 25.35 30.93 -16.18
C VAL A 29 26.67 30.42 -16.79
N GLY A 30 26.86 29.10 -16.76
CA GLY A 30 28.11 28.44 -17.14
C GLY A 30 29.03 28.11 -15.96
N GLU A 31 28.77 28.63 -14.77
CA GLU A 31 29.52 28.29 -13.55
C GLU A 31 29.26 26.84 -13.14
N ALA A 32 30.34 26.12 -12.80
CA ALA A 32 30.28 24.75 -12.32
C ALA A 32 30.39 24.71 -10.78
N VAL A 33 29.50 23.96 -10.14
CA VAL A 33 29.44 23.78 -8.69
C VAL A 33 29.37 22.28 -8.38
N ASN A 34 30.00 21.86 -7.28
CA ASN A 34 29.87 20.50 -6.77
C ASN A 34 28.74 20.46 -5.75
N PHE A 35 27.77 19.58 -5.97
CA PHE A 35 26.64 19.33 -5.08
C PHE A 35 26.80 17.96 -4.41
N ASN A 36 26.59 17.91 -3.10
CA ASN A 36 26.40 16.65 -2.41
C ASN A 36 25.03 16.07 -2.82
N VAL A 37 24.98 14.76 -3.03
CA VAL A 37 23.77 14.04 -3.50
C VAL A 37 23.54 12.80 -2.64
N ASP A 38 22.32 12.27 -2.66
CA ASP A 38 22.02 11.02 -1.95
C ASP A 38 22.44 9.79 -2.78
N LYS A 39 23.30 8.96 -2.19
CA LYS A 39 23.78 7.71 -2.80
C LYS A 39 22.66 6.69 -3.05
N ASP A 40 21.58 6.77 -2.26
CA ASP A 40 20.47 5.83 -2.35
C ASP A 40 19.55 6.17 -3.53
N PHE A 41 19.62 7.41 -4.04
CA PHE A 41 18.94 7.85 -5.25
C PHE A 41 19.85 7.95 -6.48
N ASP A 42 21.14 8.24 -6.32
CA ASP A 42 22.07 8.37 -7.45
C ASP A 42 22.28 7.03 -8.19
N ALA A 43 22.24 7.07 -9.52
CA ALA A 43 22.34 5.88 -10.38
C ALA A 43 23.65 5.09 -10.19
N SER A 44 24.72 5.76 -9.77
CA SER A 44 26.04 5.18 -9.54
C SER A 44 26.45 5.22 -8.05
N ALA A 45 25.48 5.45 -7.15
CA ALA A 45 25.70 5.59 -5.71
C ALA A 45 26.79 6.60 -5.34
N ARG A 46 26.93 7.67 -6.13
CA ARG A 46 27.84 8.79 -5.84
C ARG A 46 27.30 9.61 -4.67
N SER A 47 28.18 10.24 -3.91
CA SER A 47 27.83 11.18 -2.84
C SER A 47 28.01 12.64 -3.25
N GLN A 48 28.59 12.90 -4.42
CA GLN A 48 28.80 14.24 -4.95
C GLN A 48 28.75 14.21 -6.49
N VAL A 49 28.16 15.26 -7.07
CA VAL A 49 28.08 15.46 -8.52
C VAL A 49 28.51 16.89 -8.87
N SER A 50 29.30 17.03 -9.93
CA SER A 50 29.63 18.35 -10.50
C SER A 50 28.56 18.74 -11.52
N ALA A 51 27.99 19.94 -11.38
CA ALA A 51 26.91 20.43 -12.23
C ALA A 51 27.13 21.87 -12.67
N VAL A 52 26.62 22.22 -13.85
CA VAL A 52 26.74 23.56 -14.45
C VAL A 52 25.41 24.29 -14.32
N LEU A 53 25.44 25.56 -13.92
CA LEU A 53 24.27 26.44 -13.99
C LEU A 53 23.95 26.72 -15.46
N VAL A 54 22.91 26.08 -16.00
CA VAL A 54 22.54 26.23 -17.42
C VAL A 54 21.53 27.34 -17.64
N LYS A 55 20.72 27.67 -16.61
CA LYS A 55 19.65 28.66 -16.71
C LYS A 55 19.25 29.21 -15.34
N THR A 56 18.82 30.47 -15.32
CA THR A 56 18.17 31.10 -14.16
C THR A 56 16.85 31.74 -14.59
N SER A 57 15.88 31.76 -13.68
CA SER A 57 14.61 32.47 -13.84
C SER A 57 14.31 33.33 -12.62
N SER A 58 13.08 33.84 -12.49
CA SER A 58 12.68 34.66 -11.35
C SER A 58 12.80 33.92 -10.01
N ASN A 59 12.37 32.65 -9.96
CA ASN A 59 12.34 31.85 -8.73
C ASN A 59 13.29 30.65 -8.74
N LEU A 60 13.93 30.31 -9.88
CA LEU A 60 14.66 29.05 -10.02
C LEU A 60 16.10 29.23 -10.52
N TYR A 61 16.97 28.34 -10.05
CA TYR A 61 18.24 28.00 -10.66
C TYR A 61 18.19 26.59 -11.23
N PHE A 62 18.63 26.39 -12.47
CA PHE A 62 18.69 25.07 -13.09
C PHE A 62 20.13 24.63 -13.27
N TYR A 63 20.54 23.62 -12.51
CA TYR A 63 21.84 22.97 -12.62
C TYR A 63 21.69 21.62 -13.31
N VAL A 64 22.60 21.30 -14.22
CA VAL A 64 22.63 20.02 -14.93
C VAL A 64 24.00 19.39 -14.74
N GLU A 65 24.03 18.08 -14.47
CA GLU A 65 25.27 17.31 -14.33
C GLU A 65 26.24 17.61 -15.49
N LYS A 66 27.44 18.09 -15.14
CA LYS A 66 28.39 18.72 -16.06
C LYS A 66 28.78 17.80 -17.21
N ASN A 67 29.24 16.60 -16.86
CA ASN A 67 29.73 15.63 -17.83
C ASN A 67 28.63 15.23 -18.83
N TRP A 68 27.38 15.18 -18.38
CA TRP A 68 26.25 14.90 -19.26
C TRP A 68 25.92 16.10 -20.16
N TRP A 69 25.95 17.31 -19.61
CA TRP A 69 25.63 18.55 -20.35
C TRP A 69 26.65 18.85 -21.46
N GLU A 70 27.94 18.73 -21.17
CA GLU A 70 29.02 19.11 -22.08
C GLU A 70 29.14 18.18 -23.30
N VAL A 71 28.66 16.94 -23.21
CA VAL A 71 28.66 16.01 -24.34
C VAL A 71 27.45 16.17 -25.26
N GLN A 72 26.44 16.96 -24.87
CA GLN A 72 25.27 17.19 -25.70
C GLN A 72 25.61 18.11 -26.90
N ALA A 73 25.02 17.81 -28.05
CA ALA A 73 25.11 18.70 -29.20
C ALA A 73 24.43 20.06 -28.90
N PRO A 74 24.92 21.18 -29.45
CA PRO A 74 24.33 22.51 -29.21
C PRO A 74 22.82 22.59 -29.52
N ALA A 75 22.35 21.85 -30.53
CA ALA A 75 20.92 21.77 -30.84
C ALA A 75 20.11 21.13 -29.70
N LYS A 76 20.64 20.07 -29.06
CA LYS A 76 19.99 19.41 -27.92
C LYS A 76 20.03 20.28 -26.66
N GLN A 77 21.14 20.98 -26.43
CA GLN A 77 21.24 21.96 -25.34
C GLN A 77 20.17 23.06 -25.48
N ASN A 78 20.01 23.62 -26.68
CA ASN A 78 18.98 24.62 -26.95
C ASN A 78 17.55 24.08 -26.76
N GLU A 79 17.29 22.84 -27.18
CA GLU A 79 16.00 22.17 -26.96
C GLU A 79 15.70 22.05 -25.45
N ILE A 80 16.67 21.58 -24.66
CA ILE A 80 16.54 21.47 -23.20
C ILE A 80 16.29 22.84 -22.57
N LEU A 81 17.01 23.88 -22.98
CA LEU A 81 16.79 25.23 -22.47
C LEU A 81 15.37 25.74 -22.74
N GLY A 82 14.77 25.35 -23.88
CA GLY A 82 13.37 25.62 -24.19
C GLY A 82 12.39 24.88 -23.27
N TYR A 83 12.64 23.59 -22.98
CA TYR A 83 11.85 22.86 -21.98
C TYR A 83 11.95 23.47 -20.58
N LEU A 84 13.13 23.95 -20.19
CA LEU A 84 13.33 24.62 -18.89
C LEU A 84 12.66 26.00 -18.85
N ASP A 85 12.51 26.71 -19.97
CA ASP A 85 11.67 27.91 -20.06
C ASP A 85 10.20 27.59 -19.79
N GLU A 86 9.66 26.56 -20.43
CA GLU A 86 8.28 26.12 -20.22
C GLU A 86 8.05 25.69 -18.77
N LEU A 87 8.98 24.92 -18.20
CA LEU A 87 8.91 24.48 -16.80
C LEU A 87 8.96 25.67 -15.83
N SER A 88 9.83 26.65 -16.08
CA SER A 88 9.90 27.85 -15.24
C SER A 88 8.61 28.66 -15.29
N LEU A 89 8.00 28.81 -16.48
CA LEU A 89 6.74 29.53 -16.62
C LEU A 89 5.60 28.78 -15.92
N GLU A 90 5.55 27.46 -16.03
CA GLU A 90 4.59 26.61 -15.32
C GLU A 90 4.78 26.73 -13.80
N PHE A 91 6.03 26.76 -13.33
CA PHE A 91 6.34 26.93 -11.92
C PHE A 91 5.84 28.27 -11.39
N ASP A 92 6.24 29.37 -12.03
CA ASP A 92 5.92 30.73 -11.60
C ASP A 92 4.42 31.04 -11.68
N LYS A 93 3.74 30.57 -12.74
CA LYS A 93 2.33 30.91 -12.99
C LYS A 93 1.34 29.95 -12.37
N LYS A 94 1.76 28.70 -12.09
CA LYS A 94 0.84 27.65 -11.66
C LYS A 94 1.33 26.91 -10.42
N ILE A 95 2.49 26.26 -10.44
CA ILE A 95 2.92 25.39 -9.33
C ILE A 95 3.08 26.21 -8.05
N TYR A 96 3.90 27.26 -8.08
CA TYR A 96 4.23 28.06 -6.92
C TYR A 96 2.99 28.71 -6.28
N PRO A 97 2.17 29.53 -6.98
CA PRO A 97 1.05 30.20 -6.35
C PRO A 97 -0.05 29.22 -5.87
N ASN A 98 -0.33 28.13 -6.59
CA ASN A 98 -1.39 27.20 -6.18
C ASN A 98 -0.96 26.37 -4.98
N LEU A 99 0.26 25.81 -4.97
CA LEU A 99 0.71 24.99 -3.85
C LEU A 99 0.98 25.84 -2.59
N THR A 100 1.56 27.03 -2.74
CA THR A 100 1.81 27.90 -1.58
C THR A 100 0.55 28.49 -0.96
N SER A 101 -0.49 28.76 -1.78
CA SER A 101 -1.78 29.23 -1.25
C SER A 101 -2.50 28.18 -0.42
N ILE A 102 -2.30 26.90 -0.71
CA ILE A 102 -2.90 25.77 0.03
C ILE A 102 -2.02 25.40 1.23
N PHE A 103 -0.78 25.00 0.97
CA PHE A 103 0.08 24.37 1.98
C PHE A 103 0.89 25.38 2.80
N GLY A 104 1.02 26.63 2.35
CA GLY A 104 1.94 27.61 2.92
C GLY A 104 3.24 27.69 2.12
N SER A 105 4.21 28.49 2.56
CA SER A 105 5.47 28.67 1.84
C SER A 105 6.54 27.67 2.27
N GLU A 106 7.48 27.43 1.36
CA GLU A 106 8.85 27.00 1.65
C GLU A 106 9.58 28.03 2.54
N TRP A 107 10.78 27.69 3.01
CA TRP A 107 11.59 28.63 3.75
C TRP A 107 12.13 29.70 2.80
N LYS A 108 11.68 30.94 2.97
CA LYS A 108 12.06 32.07 2.12
C LYS A 108 12.48 33.27 2.98
N PRO A 109 13.66 33.87 2.78
CA PRO A 109 14.60 33.67 1.68
C PRO A 109 15.57 32.49 1.88
N GLY A 110 15.24 31.51 2.73
CA GLY A 110 16.02 30.29 2.81
C GLY A 110 17.25 30.31 3.71
N VAL A 111 17.99 29.20 3.72
CA VAL A 111 19.16 28.94 4.57
C VAL A 111 20.36 29.80 4.22
N ASP A 112 20.56 30.10 2.93
CA ASP A 112 21.63 30.96 2.41
C ASP A 112 21.19 32.42 2.20
N GLY A 113 19.91 32.71 2.44
CA GLY A 113 19.33 34.04 2.23
C GLY A 113 19.01 34.36 0.77
N ASP A 114 19.08 33.38 -0.14
CA ASP A 114 18.63 33.49 -1.53
C ASP A 114 17.17 32.99 -1.69
N PRO A 115 16.22 33.85 -2.11
CA PRO A 115 14.83 33.43 -2.28
C PRO A 115 14.56 32.45 -3.44
N LYS A 116 15.57 32.08 -4.23
CA LYS A 116 15.42 31.17 -5.37
C LYS A 116 15.70 29.71 -5.00
N ILE A 117 14.88 28.83 -5.54
CA ILE A 117 15.02 27.38 -5.35
C ILE A 117 15.97 26.82 -6.41
N THR A 118 16.88 25.96 -5.99
CA THR A 118 17.81 25.27 -6.87
C THR A 118 17.22 23.93 -7.34
N ILE A 119 17.19 23.69 -8.64
CA ILE A 119 16.83 22.41 -9.24
C ILE A 119 18.10 21.78 -9.80
N LEU A 120 18.48 20.62 -9.26
CA LEU A 120 19.62 19.84 -9.75
C LEU A 120 19.14 18.63 -10.58
N PHE A 121 19.51 18.61 -11.85
CA PHE A 121 19.36 17.44 -12.72
C PHE A 121 20.61 16.58 -12.69
N HIS A 122 20.48 15.35 -12.15
CA HIS A 122 21.56 14.34 -12.21
C HIS A 122 21.01 12.95 -12.50
N ALA A 123 21.91 11.99 -12.71
CA ALA A 123 21.54 10.61 -12.99
C ALA A 123 20.96 9.93 -11.73
N LEU A 124 19.66 9.66 -11.74
CA LEU A 124 18.95 8.91 -10.68
C LEU A 124 18.77 7.43 -11.05
N LYS A 125 18.59 6.59 -10.04
CA LYS A 125 18.18 5.17 -10.21
C LYS A 125 16.86 5.07 -10.96
N GLU A 126 16.67 3.95 -11.65
CA GLU A 126 15.47 3.70 -12.45
C GLU A 126 14.19 3.79 -11.59
N ASN A 127 13.18 4.49 -12.09
CA ASN A 127 11.89 4.79 -11.45
C ASN A 127 11.88 5.87 -10.35
N ALA A 128 13.02 6.49 -10.00
CA ALA A 128 13.01 7.67 -9.12
C ALA A 128 12.46 8.90 -9.86
N GLY A 129 11.37 9.49 -9.34
CA GLY A 129 10.76 10.70 -9.90
C GLY A 129 11.48 11.98 -9.52
N GLY A 130 12.24 11.95 -8.44
CA GLY A 130 12.92 13.08 -7.81
C GLY A 130 13.19 12.74 -6.35
N TYR A 131 13.86 13.64 -5.64
CA TYR A 131 13.90 13.61 -4.18
C TYR A 131 14.22 14.99 -3.60
N PHE A 132 13.96 15.13 -2.30
CA PHE A 132 14.33 16.27 -1.47
C PHE A 132 15.24 15.81 -0.32
N ARG A 133 16.29 16.58 -0.02
CA ARG A 133 17.20 16.33 1.12
C ARG A 133 17.05 17.46 2.14
N SER A 134 16.43 17.16 3.28
CA SER A 134 16.33 18.12 4.39
C SER A 134 17.70 18.56 4.92
N ALA A 135 18.74 17.74 4.76
CA ALA A 135 20.12 18.09 5.09
C ALA A 135 20.57 19.42 4.45
N ASP A 136 20.09 19.72 3.24
CA ASP A 136 20.51 20.91 2.49
C ASP A 136 19.90 22.21 3.02
N GLU A 137 18.87 22.12 3.87
CA GLU A 137 18.20 23.23 4.55
C GLU A 137 18.91 23.65 5.86
N TYR A 138 20.10 23.10 6.13
CA TYR A 138 20.88 23.44 7.31
C TYR A 138 22.23 24.04 6.92
N LEU A 139 22.79 24.87 7.79
CA LEU A 139 24.16 25.37 7.61
C LEU A 139 25.16 24.20 7.67
N LYS A 140 26.27 24.29 6.93
CA LYS A 140 27.36 23.31 6.97
C LYS A 140 27.97 23.13 8.35
N LEU A 141 27.84 24.16 9.20
CA LEU A 141 28.23 24.08 10.60
C LEU A 141 27.38 23.04 11.39
N GLN A 142 26.12 22.86 11.00
CA GLN A 142 25.21 21.88 11.60
C GLN A 142 25.30 20.53 10.88
N ILE A 143 25.29 20.55 9.54
CA ILE A 143 25.28 19.36 8.68
C ILE A 143 26.38 19.52 7.62
N PRO A 144 27.58 18.93 7.81
CA PRO A 144 28.75 19.18 6.94
C PRO A 144 28.56 18.85 5.46
N ASP A 145 27.68 17.91 5.13
CA ASP A 145 27.33 17.51 3.75
C ASP A 145 26.12 18.26 3.17
N SER A 146 25.64 19.30 3.85
CA SER A 146 24.63 20.22 3.33
C SER A 146 25.13 20.99 2.11
N ASN A 147 24.26 21.19 1.13
CA ASN A 147 24.47 22.14 0.05
C ASN A 147 24.13 23.60 0.42
N GLU A 148 23.52 23.84 1.60
CA GLU A 148 23.07 25.13 2.12
C GLU A 148 22.16 25.86 1.13
N ARG A 149 21.11 25.18 0.64
CA ARG A 149 20.15 25.72 -0.34
C ARG A 149 18.78 25.07 -0.21
N GLU A 150 17.74 25.83 -0.47
CA GLU A 150 16.42 25.31 -0.81
C GLU A 150 16.51 24.66 -2.19
N MET A 151 16.56 23.32 -2.22
CA MET A 151 16.81 22.60 -3.46
C MET A 151 16.07 21.29 -3.60
N VAL A 152 15.80 20.93 -4.86
CA VAL A 152 15.19 19.65 -5.25
C VAL A 152 16.03 18.98 -6.33
N TYR A 153 15.96 17.64 -6.34
CA TYR A 153 16.75 16.80 -7.24
C TYR A 153 15.81 16.10 -8.20
N LEU A 154 16.06 16.25 -9.50
CA LEU A 154 15.21 15.69 -10.55
C LEU A 154 16.02 14.80 -11.51
N PRO A 155 15.40 13.75 -12.08
CA PRO A 155 16.07 12.84 -13.00
C PRO A 155 16.42 13.52 -14.32
N ILE A 156 17.71 13.54 -14.66
CA ILE A 156 18.19 14.07 -15.95
C ILE A 156 17.60 13.32 -17.16
N ALA A 157 17.22 12.05 -16.98
CA ALA A 157 16.56 11.22 -17.99
C ALA A 157 15.16 11.74 -18.39
N HIS A 158 14.57 12.64 -17.60
CA HIS A 158 13.26 13.24 -17.86
C HIS A 158 13.34 14.76 -18.10
N ILE A 159 14.54 15.32 -18.34
CA ILE A 159 14.74 16.77 -18.47
C ILE A 159 13.98 17.39 -19.66
N ASP A 160 13.67 16.60 -20.68
CA ASP A 160 12.88 16.96 -21.87
C ASP A 160 11.46 16.35 -21.85
N SER A 161 11.00 15.83 -20.71
CA SER A 161 9.68 15.23 -20.56
C SER A 161 8.64 16.22 -20.06
N ARG A 162 7.44 16.17 -20.64
CA ARG A 162 6.27 16.91 -20.13
C ARG A 162 5.83 16.48 -18.72
N GLN A 163 6.28 15.31 -18.24
CA GLN A 163 6.01 14.85 -16.87
C GLN A 163 6.86 15.58 -15.83
N LEU A 164 7.89 16.31 -16.24
CA LEU A 164 8.84 16.96 -15.34
C LEU A 164 8.18 17.96 -14.38
N LYS A 165 7.12 18.64 -14.85
CA LYS A 165 6.31 19.54 -13.99
C LYS A 165 5.60 18.81 -12.85
N VAL A 166 5.26 17.53 -13.03
CA VAL A 166 4.63 16.70 -11.98
C VAL A 166 5.67 16.38 -10.91
N PHE A 167 6.89 16.02 -11.32
CA PHE A 167 7.98 15.76 -10.38
C PHE A 167 8.40 17.02 -9.64
N LEU A 168 8.57 18.15 -10.33
CA LEU A 168 8.89 19.42 -9.67
C LEU A 168 7.81 19.84 -8.67
N ALA A 169 6.53 19.68 -9.01
CA ALA A 169 5.43 19.97 -8.11
C ALA A 169 5.44 19.08 -6.86
N HIS A 170 5.71 17.79 -7.02
CA HIS A 170 5.85 16.82 -5.93
C HIS A 170 6.98 17.23 -4.99
N GLU A 171 8.20 17.41 -5.51
CA GLU A 171 9.36 17.75 -4.69
C GLU A 171 9.23 19.13 -4.02
N PHE A 172 8.55 20.07 -4.68
CA PHE A 172 8.29 21.39 -4.08
C PHE A 172 7.38 21.31 -2.85
N VAL A 173 6.45 20.35 -2.79
CA VAL A 173 5.63 20.12 -1.58
C VAL A 173 6.51 19.67 -0.41
N HIS A 174 7.61 18.95 -0.64
CA HIS A 174 8.53 18.58 0.44
C HIS A 174 9.28 19.79 1.01
N LEU A 175 9.71 20.74 0.16
CA LEU A 175 10.27 22.03 0.62
C LEU A 175 9.27 22.83 1.46
N ILE A 176 8.02 22.91 1.02
CA ILE A 176 6.94 23.54 1.80
C ILE A 176 6.76 22.79 3.13
N THR A 177 6.71 21.46 3.08
CA THR A 177 6.49 20.62 4.26
C THR A 177 7.60 20.81 5.28
N PHE A 178 8.87 20.82 4.87
CA PHE A 178 10.00 21.08 5.75
C PHE A 178 9.85 22.41 6.49
N ASN A 179 9.52 23.50 5.78
CA ASN A 179 9.33 24.79 6.43
C ASN A 179 8.12 24.77 7.39
N GLN A 180 6.99 24.22 6.95
CA GLN A 180 5.77 24.21 7.77
C GLN A 180 5.89 23.29 8.99
N LYS A 181 6.46 22.10 8.87
CA LYS A 181 6.54 21.11 9.96
C LYS A 181 7.86 21.24 10.71
N ASP A 182 8.96 20.87 10.09
CA ASP A 182 10.26 20.76 10.76
C ASP A 182 10.72 22.10 11.31
N LYS A 183 10.64 23.17 10.50
CA LYS A 183 11.17 24.48 10.89
C LYS A 183 10.23 25.26 11.81
N LEU A 184 8.99 25.50 11.38
CA LEU A 184 8.07 26.38 12.11
C LEU A 184 7.44 25.70 13.33
N ARG A 185 7.38 24.37 13.35
CA ARG A 185 6.67 23.59 14.38
C ARG A 185 7.55 22.63 15.15
N GLU A 186 8.80 22.46 14.72
CA GLU A 186 9.81 21.62 15.39
C GLU A 186 9.35 20.16 15.51
N VAL A 187 8.62 19.67 14.50
CA VAL A 187 8.14 18.28 14.41
C VAL A 187 8.32 17.77 12.99
N GLN A 188 8.63 16.49 12.83
CA GLN A 188 8.73 15.85 11.51
C GLN A 188 7.42 15.14 11.17
N GLU A 189 6.98 15.23 9.92
CA GLU A 189 5.79 14.52 9.46
C GLU A 189 6.09 13.04 9.20
N GLU A 190 5.09 12.18 9.39
CA GLU A 190 5.18 10.79 8.95
C GLU A 190 5.28 10.69 7.43
N ILE A 191 6.15 9.79 6.95
CA ILE A 191 6.51 9.69 5.53
C ILE A 191 5.26 9.50 4.66
N TRP A 192 4.35 8.59 5.05
CA TRP A 192 3.15 8.31 4.26
C TRP A 192 2.29 9.57 4.03
N LEU A 193 2.16 10.45 5.02
CA LEU A 193 1.34 11.65 4.93
C LEU A 193 2.07 12.79 4.22
N ASN A 194 3.39 12.88 4.38
CA ASN A 194 4.23 13.78 3.58
C ASN A 194 4.11 13.46 2.08
N GLU A 195 4.24 12.18 1.72
CA GLU A 195 4.18 11.68 0.35
C GLU A 195 2.75 11.75 -0.22
N ALA A 196 1.73 11.51 0.61
CA ALA A 196 0.34 11.71 0.23
C ALA A 196 0.05 13.15 -0.23
N ARG A 197 0.56 14.16 0.49
CA ARG A 197 0.40 15.57 0.11
C ARG A 197 1.16 15.89 -1.18
N ALA A 198 2.38 15.37 -1.30
CA ALA A 198 3.22 15.60 -2.47
C ALA A 198 2.63 14.95 -3.74
N ASP A 199 2.14 13.71 -3.66
CA ASP A 199 1.50 13.03 -4.80
C ASP A 199 0.21 13.74 -5.24
N TYR A 200 -0.57 14.24 -4.27
CA TYR A 200 -1.82 14.96 -4.53
C TYR A 200 -1.63 16.33 -5.19
N SER A 201 -0.40 16.86 -5.22
CA SER A 201 -0.06 18.11 -5.94
C SER A 201 -0.46 18.04 -7.43
N SER A 202 -0.33 16.86 -8.04
CA SER A 202 -0.73 16.62 -9.43
C SER A 202 -2.21 16.92 -9.69
N THR A 203 -3.08 16.50 -8.77
CA THR A 203 -4.52 16.78 -8.83
C THR A 203 -4.84 18.23 -8.51
N ILE A 204 -4.19 18.83 -7.50
CA ILE A 204 -4.35 20.28 -7.19
C ILE A 204 -4.08 21.14 -8.42
N LEU A 205 -3.04 20.78 -9.18
CA LEU A 205 -2.62 21.51 -10.37
C LEU A 205 -3.43 21.12 -11.63
N GLY A 206 -4.43 20.24 -11.51
CA GLY A 206 -5.26 19.80 -12.62
C GLY A 206 -4.50 18.96 -13.66
N TYR A 207 -3.37 18.37 -13.31
CA TYR A 207 -2.61 17.49 -14.21
C TYR A 207 -3.29 16.13 -14.40
N ASP A 208 -4.17 15.74 -13.48
CA ASP A 208 -4.97 14.51 -13.57
C ASP A 208 -6.37 14.72 -14.16
N SER A 209 -6.72 15.94 -14.61
CA SER A 209 -8.04 16.22 -15.18
C SER A 209 -8.30 15.39 -16.44
N LEU A 210 -7.29 15.22 -17.30
CA LEU A 210 -7.29 14.18 -18.32
C LEU A 210 -6.76 12.90 -17.68
N TYR A 211 -7.60 11.87 -17.57
CA TYR A 211 -7.22 10.63 -16.90
C TYR A 211 -6.16 9.83 -17.68
N ASP A 212 -6.27 9.76 -19.00
CA ASP A 212 -5.36 8.94 -19.80
C ASP A 212 -3.93 9.49 -19.80
N GLY A 213 -2.98 8.66 -19.37
CA GLY A 213 -1.58 9.01 -19.23
C GLY A 213 -1.23 9.84 -17.98
N SER A 214 -2.18 10.07 -17.07
CA SER A 214 -1.98 10.88 -15.87
C SER A 214 -1.27 10.14 -14.73
N ASN A 215 -0.90 10.89 -13.68
CA ASN A 215 -0.38 10.30 -12.45
C ASN A 215 -1.48 9.44 -11.79
N LEU A 216 -2.70 9.97 -11.71
CA LEU A 216 -3.83 9.26 -11.11
C LEU A 216 -4.12 7.91 -11.78
N GLN A 217 -4.09 7.83 -13.11
CA GLN A 217 -4.28 6.53 -13.80
C GLN A 217 -3.19 5.51 -13.42
N ARG A 218 -1.94 5.96 -13.30
CA ARG A 218 -0.84 5.11 -12.84
C ARG A 218 -1.06 4.65 -11.40
N ARG A 219 -1.49 5.53 -10.50
CA ARG A 219 -1.81 5.19 -9.10
C ARG A 219 -2.96 4.21 -9.00
N VAL A 220 -4.04 4.40 -9.77
CA VAL A 220 -5.17 3.46 -9.86
C VAL A 220 -4.71 2.08 -10.30
N ARG A 221 -3.92 1.98 -11.37
CA ARG A 221 -3.40 0.69 -11.84
C ARG A 221 -2.58 -0.02 -10.76
N ASN A 222 -1.65 0.69 -10.12
CA ASN A 222 -0.81 0.12 -9.07
C ASN A 222 -1.64 -0.31 -7.85
N PHE A 223 -2.66 0.47 -7.47
CA PHE A 223 -3.56 0.12 -6.36
C PHE A 223 -4.33 -1.16 -6.66
N LEU A 224 -4.86 -1.31 -7.87
CA LEU A 224 -5.59 -2.52 -8.28
C LEU A 224 -4.70 -3.78 -8.34
N GLU A 225 -3.38 -3.63 -8.54
CA GLU A 225 -2.43 -4.74 -8.45
C GLU A 225 -2.24 -5.23 -7.00
N LYS A 226 -2.20 -4.32 -6.03
CA LYS A 226 -1.92 -4.64 -4.61
C LYS A 226 -2.76 -3.74 -3.66
N PRO A 227 -4.09 -3.90 -3.61
CA PRO A 227 -4.97 -3.00 -2.85
C PRO A 227 -4.87 -3.19 -1.33
N PHE A 228 -4.25 -4.29 -0.89
CA PHE A 228 -4.06 -4.66 0.52
C PHE A 228 -2.74 -4.17 1.10
N ASP A 229 -2.02 -3.29 0.39
CA ASP A 229 -0.85 -2.63 1.00
C ASP A 229 -1.27 -1.73 2.16
N SER A 230 -0.36 -1.52 3.10
CA SER A 230 -0.62 -0.62 4.22
C SER A 230 -0.54 0.83 3.76
N LEU A 231 -1.50 1.64 4.21
CA LEU A 231 -1.46 3.09 4.00
C LEU A 231 -0.28 3.76 4.70
N THR A 232 0.18 3.19 5.82
CA THR A 232 1.12 3.85 6.73
C THR A 232 2.53 3.26 6.70
N GLU A 233 2.69 2.02 6.23
CA GLU A 233 4.03 1.50 5.93
C GLU A 233 4.62 2.20 4.71
N TRP A 234 5.90 2.57 4.78
CA TRP A 234 6.61 3.16 3.65
C TRP A 234 7.88 2.39 3.34
N GLN A 235 7.99 1.86 2.12
CA GLN A 235 9.18 1.18 1.62
C GLN A 235 9.65 1.78 0.28
N GLU A 236 9.23 3.02 -0.02
CA GLU A 236 9.58 3.74 -1.24
C GLU A 236 9.21 2.99 -2.53
N ASN A 237 8.13 2.20 -2.49
CA ASN A 237 7.70 1.40 -3.63
C ASN A 237 6.41 1.95 -4.26
N LYS A 238 6.16 1.58 -5.51
CA LYS A 238 5.04 2.12 -6.31
C LYS A 238 3.64 1.85 -5.74
N TYR A 239 3.50 0.88 -4.83
CA TYR A 239 2.23 0.49 -4.19
C TYR A 239 1.92 1.35 -2.96
N ASP A 240 2.93 1.76 -2.20
CA ASP A 240 2.79 2.68 -1.05
C ASP A 240 2.12 3.98 -1.52
N TYR A 241 2.68 4.61 -2.56
CA TYR A 241 2.10 5.77 -3.21
C TYR A 241 0.68 5.53 -3.74
N ALA A 242 0.38 4.32 -4.22
CA ALA A 242 -0.92 4.03 -4.80
C ALA A 242 -2.01 3.99 -3.73
N VAL A 243 -1.76 3.30 -2.60
CA VAL A 243 -2.69 3.28 -1.47
C VAL A 243 -2.87 4.68 -0.88
N ALA A 244 -1.76 5.40 -0.66
CA ALA A 244 -1.79 6.78 -0.18
C ALA A 244 -2.62 7.68 -1.09
N SER A 245 -2.35 7.67 -2.41
CA SER A 245 -3.07 8.47 -3.40
C SER A 245 -4.57 8.20 -3.39
N LEU A 246 -4.98 6.93 -3.44
CA LEU A 246 -6.40 6.56 -3.48
C LEU A 246 -7.11 6.91 -2.17
N PHE A 247 -6.46 6.73 -1.02
CA PHE A 247 -7.02 7.20 0.25
C PHE A 247 -7.13 8.73 0.31
N THR A 248 -6.10 9.46 -0.15
CA THR A 248 -6.09 10.93 -0.15
C THR A 248 -7.18 11.53 -1.04
N HIS A 249 -7.41 10.95 -2.23
CA HIS A 249 -8.52 11.35 -3.08
C HIS A 249 -9.87 11.20 -2.38
N TYR A 250 -10.11 10.07 -1.71
CA TYR A 250 -11.32 9.85 -0.93
C TYR A 250 -11.43 10.84 0.24
N LEU A 251 -10.34 11.07 0.97
CA LEU A 251 -10.29 11.98 2.10
C LEU A 251 -10.63 13.42 1.67
N VAL A 252 -10.04 13.90 0.57
CA VAL A 252 -10.29 15.26 0.08
C VAL A 252 -11.68 15.41 -0.53
N ASP A 253 -12.18 14.39 -1.23
CA ASP A 253 -13.54 14.38 -1.78
C ASP A 253 -14.60 14.64 -0.70
N HIS A 254 -14.45 14.01 0.48
CA HIS A 254 -15.45 14.07 1.54
C HIS A 254 -15.19 15.12 2.63
N TYR A 255 -13.92 15.45 2.89
CA TYR A 255 -13.53 16.30 4.02
C TYR A 255 -12.76 17.56 3.61
N SER A 256 -12.73 17.87 2.30
CA SER A 256 -12.05 19.04 1.72
C SER A 256 -10.52 18.98 1.77
N ILE A 257 -9.89 19.79 0.91
CA ILE A 257 -8.44 19.98 0.86
C ILE A 257 -7.86 20.53 2.18
N ASN A 258 -8.71 21.18 2.99
CA ASN A 258 -8.30 21.74 4.27
C ASN A 258 -7.79 20.67 5.24
N VAL A 259 -8.26 19.42 5.16
CA VAL A 259 -7.70 18.33 5.98
C VAL A 259 -6.22 18.12 5.71
N LEU A 260 -5.76 18.23 4.46
CA LEU A 260 -4.34 18.14 4.13
C LEU A 260 -3.59 19.43 4.50
N ALA A 261 -4.19 20.59 4.21
CA ALA A 261 -3.55 21.89 4.38
C ALA A 261 -3.38 22.30 5.86
N ASP A 262 -4.41 22.10 6.69
CA ASP A 262 -4.39 22.51 8.09
C ASP A 262 -3.66 21.49 8.98
N SER A 263 -3.65 20.20 8.60
CA SER A 263 -2.90 19.17 9.35
C SER A 263 -1.40 19.36 9.19
N LEU A 264 -0.96 19.83 8.02
CA LEU A 264 0.42 20.28 7.80
C LEU A 264 0.79 21.44 8.74
N LYS A 265 -0.22 22.21 9.14
CA LYS A 265 -0.07 23.36 10.03
C LYS A 265 -0.31 23.03 11.52
N SER A 266 -0.40 21.76 11.90
CA SER A 266 -0.49 21.30 13.29
C SER A 266 0.87 20.84 13.84
N LYS A 267 1.05 20.89 15.17
CA LYS A 267 2.18 20.24 15.89
C LYS A 267 2.00 18.73 16.05
N ALA A 268 0.78 18.20 15.90
CA ALA A 268 0.55 16.77 15.82
C ALA A 268 1.08 16.21 14.49
N VAL A 269 1.32 14.90 14.44
CA VAL A 269 1.94 14.20 13.32
C VAL A 269 1.04 13.05 12.87
N GLY A 270 1.05 12.76 11.57
CA GLY A 270 0.36 11.59 11.02
C GLY A 270 -1.15 11.62 11.27
N ILE A 271 -1.70 10.49 11.69
CA ILE A 271 -3.13 10.31 11.96
C ILE A 271 -3.64 11.31 13.00
N ALA A 272 -2.85 11.60 14.04
CA ALA A 272 -3.25 12.56 15.07
C ALA A 272 -3.46 13.97 14.51
N SER A 273 -2.64 14.38 13.53
CA SER A 273 -2.77 15.69 12.87
C SER A 273 -4.05 15.81 12.04
N ILE A 274 -4.49 14.71 11.41
CA ILE A 274 -5.75 14.66 10.67
C ILE A 274 -6.94 14.72 11.63
N ASN A 275 -6.92 13.92 12.69
CA ASN A 275 -7.97 13.91 13.70
C ASN A 275 -8.16 15.27 14.38
N GLU A 276 -7.08 15.98 14.66
CA GLU A 276 -7.15 17.35 15.21
C GLU A 276 -7.92 18.29 14.27
N VAL A 277 -7.65 18.23 12.96
CA VAL A 277 -8.33 19.08 11.97
C VAL A 277 -9.79 18.67 11.78
N LEU A 278 -10.07 17.37 11.72
CA LEU A 278 -11.45 16.85 11.64
C LEU A 278 -12.27 17.36 12.84
N GLN A 279 -11.72 17.23 14.05
CA GLN A 279 -12.37 17.73 15.26
C GLN A 279 -12.57 19.26 15.22
N LYS A 280 -11.56 20.02 14.79
CA LYS A 280 -11.64 21.47 14.65
C LYS A 280 -12.72 21.91 13.65
N ASN A 281 -12.93 21.12 12.61
CA ASN A 281 -13.97 21.35 11.59
C ASN A 281 -15.35 20.82 12.02
N ASN A 282 -15.49 20.31 13.26
CA ASN A 282 -16.70 19.69 13.80
C ASN A 282 -17.15 18.45 13.00
N GLU A 283 -16.21 17.76 12.37
CA GLU A 283 -16.47 16.45 11.77
C GLU A 283 -16.76 15.44 12.87
N LYS A 284 -17.79 14.62 12.65
CA LYS A 284 -18.22 13.61 13.63
C LYS A 284 -17.38 12.34 13.58
N GLU A 285 -16.67 12.14 12.47
CA GLU A 285 -15.89 10.94 12.20
C GLU A 285 -14.41 11.22 12.40
N ASP A 286 -13.73 10.25 13.00
CA ASP A 286 -12.28 10.24 13.07
C ASP A 286 -11.67 9.49 11.87
N PHE A 287 -10.34 9.52 11.78
CA PHE A 287 -9.58 8.83 10.76
C PHE A 287 -9.89 7.33 10.69
N ALA A 288 -10.13 6.67 11.84
CA ALA A 288 -10.43 5.24 11.91
C ALA A 288 -11.73 4.91 11.18
N GLN A 289 -12.77 5.71 11.41
CA GLN A 289 -14.07 5.60 10.74
C GLN A 289 -13.95 5.94 9.25
N ILE A 290 -13.25 7.02 8.90
CA ILE A 290 -13.00 7.43 7.51
C ILE A 290 -12.30 6.32 6.72
N PHE A 291 -11.29 5.68 7.31
CA PHE A 291 -10.58 4.57 6.69
C PHE A 291 -11.53 3.40 6.42
N ILE A 292 -12.45 3.07 7.34
CA ILE A 292 -13.46 2.05 7.10
C ILE A 292 -14.35 2.41 5.91
N HIS A 293 -14.87 3.64 5.86
CA HIS A 293 -15.70 4.07 4.73
C HIS A 293 -14.94 4.02 3.41
N TRP A 294 -13.67 4.39 3.39
CA TRP A 294 -12.80 4.26 2.21
C TRP A 294 -12.65 2.80 1.76
N THR A 295 -12.42 1.86 2.70
CA THR A 295 -12.33 0.44 2.33
C THR A 295 -13.64 -0.11 1.77
N ILE A 296 -14.80 0.39 2.22
CA ILE A 296 -16.10 0.06 1.64
C ILE A 296 -16.26 0.72 0.28
N ALA A 297 -15.87 1.98 0.15
CA ALA A 297 -15.94 2.73 -1.09
C ALA A 297 -15.16 2.01 -2.19
N THR A 298 -13.90 1.62 -1.97
CA THR A 298 -13.11 0.89 -2.98
C THR A 298 -13.76 -0.42 -3.48
N LEU A 299 -14.64 -1.03 -2.68
CA LEU A 299 -15.40 -2.24 -3.04
C LEU A 299 -16.66 -1.94 -3.85
N ILE A 300 -17.51 -1.01 -3.39
CA ILE A 300 -18.85 -0.79 -3.98
C ILE A 300 -18.95 0.47 -4.83
N ASN A 301 -18.19 1.51 -4.46
CA ASN A 301 -18.04 2.84 -5.04
C ASN A 301 -19.33 3.42 -5.71
N ASP A 302 -20.45 3.30 -5.01
CA ASP A 302 -21.79 3.69 -5.48
C ASP A 302 -22.37 4.80 -4.60
N CYS A 303 -22.38 6.02 -5.15
CA CYS A 303 -22.87 7.22 -4.45
C CYS A 303 -24.40 7.27 -4.30
N SER A 304 -25.14 6.40 -5.00
CA SER A 304 -26.62 6.43 -4.98
C SER A 304 -27.20 5.87 -3.68
N VAL A 305 -26.44 5.04 -2.96
CA VAL A 305 -26.86 4.41 -1.71
C VAL A 305 -26.39 5.23 -0.51
N GLU A 306 -25.10 5.56 -0.46
CA GLU A 306 -24.50 6.36 0.60
C GLU A 306 -23.29 7.10 0.01
N ILE A 307 -23.26 8.42 0.19
CA ILE A 307 -22.24 9.27 -0.43
C ILE A 307 -20.84 8.90 0.10
N LYS A 308 -20.74 8.50 1.36
CA LYS A 308 -19.49 8.05 2.00
C LYS A 308 -18.94 6.74 1.45
N HIS A 309 -19.70 6.00 0.64
CA HIS A 309 -19.24 4.73 0.09
C HIS A 309 -18.89 4.83 -1.40
N CYS A 310 -18.43 6.01 -1.84
CA CYS A 310 -17.92 6.23 -3.18
C CYS A 310 -16.85 7.32 -3.24
N TYR A 311 -16.20 7.42 -4.39
CA TYR A 311 -15.40 8.58 -4.79
C TYR A 311 -16.28 9.62 -5.47
N LEU A 312 -16.07 10.89 -5.15
CA LEU A 312 -16.72 12.01 -5.82
C LEU A 312 -15.95 12.43 -7.08
N ASN A 313 -14.64 12.19 -7.09
CA ASN A 313 -13.79 12.36 -8.25
C ASN A 313 -14.29 11.53 -9.44
N GLN A 314 -14.57 12.20 -10.56
CA GLN A 314 -15.15 11.59 -11.76
C GLN A 314 -14.27 10.49 -12.35
N ASN A 315 -12.94 10.66 -12.29
CA ASN A 315 -11.98 9.70 -12.82
C ASN A 315 -11.89 8.43 -11.98
N LEU A 316 -12.42 8.43 -10.75
CA LEU A 316 -12.42 7.30 -9.84
C LEU A 316 -13.79 6.60 -9.73
N ARG A 317 -14.85 7.09 -10.36
CA ARG A 317 -16.20 6.48 -10.28
C ARG A 317 -16.26 5.02 -10.74
N GLY A 318 -15.40 4.64 -11.68
CA GLY A 318 -15.29 3.27 -12.19
C GLY A 318 -14.40 2.35 -11.34
N LEU A 319 -13.68 2.87 -10.34
CA LEU A 319 -12.76 2.09 -9.54
C LEU A 319 -13.53 1.06 -8.72
N ARG A 320 -13.17 -0.22 -8.87
CA ARG A 320 -13.64 -1.33 -8.05
C ARG A 320 -12.50 -2.32 -7.88
N ILE A 321 -12.28 -2.77 -6.66
CA ILE A 321 -11.35 -3.87 -6.40
C ILE A 321 -12.03 -5.22 -6.61
N ASN A 322 -11.23 -6.27 -6.78
CA ASN A 322 -11.69 -7.65 -6.75
C ASN A 322 -11.31 -8.29 -5.41
N PRO A 323 -12.28 -8.63 -4.54
CA PRO A 323 -12.01 -9.31 -3.29
C PRO A 323 -11.34 -10.68 -3.47
N THR A 324 -10.63 -11.14 -2.44
CA THR A 324 -10.16 -12.52 -2.36
C THR A 324 -11.35 -13.46 -2.21
N LEU A 325 -11.49 -14.40 -3.15
CA LEU A 325 -12.64 -15.31 -3.20
C LEU A 325 -12.44 -16.56 -2.32
N ASN A 326 -13.42 -16.84 -1.47
CA ASN A 326 -13.59 -18.02 -0.66
C ASN A 326 -14.88 -18.73 -1.08
N PHE A 327 -14.80 -20.01 -1.44
CA PHE A 327 -15.94 -20.77 -1.96
C PHE A 327 -16.38 -21.83 -0.95
N LEU A 328 -17.67 -21.86 -0.66
CA LEU A 328 -18.31 -22.88 0.17
C LEU A 328 -19.07 -23.89 -0.72
N PRO A 329 -18.95 -25.21 -0.46
CA PRO A 329 -19.71 -26.23 -1.19
C PRO A 329 -21.22 -25.95 -1.25
N LEU A 330 -21.88 -26.25 -2.37
CA LEU A 330 -23.30 -25.95 -2.62
C LEU A 330 -24.28 -26.95 -1.97
N SER A 331 -23.78 -27.99 -1.32
CA SER A 331 -24.57 -29.07 -0.75
C SER A 331 -23.88 -29.64 0.48
N GLY A 332 -24.67 -30.00 1.50
CA GLY A 332 -24.17 -30.54 2.75
C GLY A 332 -23.52 -29.48 3.64
N SER A 333 -23.40 -29.81 4.93
CA SER A 333 -22.72 -28.95 5.89
C SER A 333 -21.24 -28.81 5.53
N SER A 334 -20.70 -27.61 5.66
CA SER A 334 -19.30 -27.32 5.31
C SER A 334 -18.68 -26.34 6.30
N SER A 335 -17.35 -26.37 6.42
CA SER A 335 -16.60 -25.39 7.21
C SER A 335 -15.25 -25.08 6.54
N LEU A 336 -14.91 -23.80 6.48
CA LEU A 336 -13.68 -23.25 5.94
C LEU A 336 -13.04 -22.35 6.99
N SER A 337 -11.85 -22.71 7.46
CA SER A 337 -11.05 -21.86 8.36
C SER A 337 -9.79 -21.37 7.65
N VAL A 338 -9.55 -20.07 7.67
CA VAL A 338 -8.41 -19.42 7.00
C VAL A 338 -7.75 -18.44 7.95
N THR A 339 -6.45 -18.63 8.16
CA THR A 339 -5.59 -17.65 8.83
C THR A 339 -4.84 -16.81 7.80
N ASN A 340 -5.02 -15.50 7.88
CA ASN A 340 -4.30 -14.50 7.11
C ASN A 340 -3.44 -13.64 8.03
N VAL A 341 -2.60 -12.79 7.44
CA VAL A 341 -1.85 -11.75 8.16
C VAL A 341 -2.12 -10.40 7.51
N THR A 342 -2.16 -9.34 8.30
CA THR A 342 -2.30 -7.95 7.82
C THR A 342 -1.41 -7.01 8.60
N LYS A 343 -1.08 -5.87 8.00
CA LYS A 343 -0.47 -4.73 8.69
C LYS A 343 -1.55 -3.79 9.20
N ASN A 344 -1.17 -2.81 10.03
CA ASN A 344 -2.05 -1.71 10.39
C ASN A 344 -2.43 -0.91 9.13
N TRP A 345 -3.65 -0.38 9.10
CA TRP A 345 -4.14 0.50 8.02
C TRP A 345 -4.05 -0.12 6.62
N ALA A 346 -4.28 -1.43 6.54
CA ALA A 346 -4.45 -2.17 5.29
C ALA A 346 -5.88 -2.72 5.20
N GLY A 347 -6.52 -2.57 4.03
CA GLY A 347 -7.82 -3.16 3.75
C GLY A 347 -7.68 -4.62 3.30
N ASN A 348 -8.53 -5.52 3.81
CA ASN A 348 -8.50 -6.94 3.44
C ASN A 348 -9.87 -7.44 3.01
N TRP A 349 -10.15 -7.48 1.71
CA TRP A 349 -11.48 -7.87 1.22
C TRP A 349 -11.57 -9.38 0.99
N GLN A 350 -12.41 -10.06 1.76
CA GLN A 350 -12.64 -11.50 1.68
C GLN A 350 -14.10 -11.77 1.31
N LYS A 351 -14.34 -12.30 0.11
CA LYS A 351 -15.68 -12.60 -0.41
C LYS A 351 -15.98 -14.09 -0.30
N PHE A 352 -17.08 -14.44 0.36
CA PHE A 352 -17.63 -15.77 0.46
C PHE A 352 -18.78 -15.94 -0.51
N ILE A 353 -18.76 -17.02 -1.28
CA ILE A 353 -19.83 -17.40 -2.22
C ILE A 353 -20.10 -18.91 -2.11
N GLY A 354 -21.17 -19.34 -2.77
CA GLY A 354 -21.60 -20.73 -2.74
C GLY A 354 -22.39 -21.01 -1.47
N GLY A 355 -22.27 -22.23 -0.93
CA GLY A 355 -23.06 -22.59 0.23
C GLY A 355 -24.54 -22.80 -0.06
N LYS A 356 -25.22 -23.53 0.84
CA LYS A 356 -26.68 -23.58 0.87
C LYS A 356 -27.17 -23.86 2.29
N GLY A 357 -27.79 -22.88 2.94
CA GLY A 357 -28.29 -23.00 4.31
C GLY A 357 -27.93 -21.79 5.16
N ASP A 358 -27.92 -21.97 6.47
CA ASP A 358 -27.54 -20.88 7.38
C ASP A 358 -26.01 -20.85 7.53
N LEU A 359 -25.45 -19.68 7.27
CA LEU A 359 -24.01 -19.42 7.35
C LEU A 359 -23.68 -18.83 8.71
N THR A 360 -22.67 -19.38 9.37
CA THR A 360 -22.03 -18.80 10.56
C THR A 360 -20.63 -18.37 10.16
N LEU A 361 -20.24 -17.13 10.48
CA LEU A 361 -18.87 -16.66 10.38
C LEU A 361 -18.37 -16.34 11.78
N GLU A 362 -17.26 -16.96 12.16
CA GLU A 362 -16.48 -16.65 13.35
C GLU A 362 -15.20 -15.93 12.95
N PHE A 363 -14.92 -14.79 13.55
CA PHE A 363 -13.67 -14.05 13.40
C PHE A 363 -12.90 -14.13 14.72
N THR A 364 -11.59 -14.32 14.63
CA THR A 364 -10.69 -14.34 15.79
C THR A 364 -9.36 -13.68 15.44
N SER A 365 -8.81 -12.89 16.36
CA SER A 365 -7.44 -12.40 16.29
C SER A 365 -6.74 -12.49 17.65
N LEU A 366 -5.55 -11.89 17.77
CA LEU A 366 -4.85 -11.80 19.05
C LEU A 366 -5.52 -10.75 19.94
N ALA A 367 -5.72 -11.08 21.22
CA ALA A 367 -6.29 -10.13 22.18
C ALA A 367 -5.42 -8.87 22.31
N GLY A 368 -6.06 -7.72 22.52
CA GLY A 368 -5.39 -6.41 22.63
C GLY A 368 -5.09 -5.74 21.29
N LEU A 369 -5.45 -6.36 20.17
CA LEU A 369 -5.50 -5.69 18.87
C LEU A 369 -6.81 -4.89 18.75
N SER A 370 -6.95 -4.10 17.69
CA SER A 370 -8.12 -3.27 17.39
C SER A 370 -8.52 -3.54 15.94
N PHE A 371 -9.06 -4.73 15.69
CA PHE A 371 -9.62 -5.04 14.38
C PHE A 371 -10.97 -4.35 14.19
N LYS A 372 -11.18 -3.84 12.98
CA LYS A 372 -12.48 -3.37 12.50
C LYS A 372 -12.89 -4.24 11.33
N VAL A 373 -14.08 -4.84 11.41
CA VAL A 373 -14.56 -5.82 10.44
C VAL A 373 -15.96 -5.41 9.94
N PRO A 374 -16.06 -4.35 9.10
CA PRO A 374 -17.27 -4.13 8.32
C PRO A 374 -17.51 -5.34 7.40
N TYR A 375 -18.78 -5.61 7.12
CA TYR A 375 -19.18 -6.66 6.21
C TYR A 375 -20.39 -6.26 5.37
N LEU A 376 -20.43 -6.80 4.15
CA LEU A 376 -21.48 -6.56 3.18
C LEU A 376 -22.16 -7.87 2.82
N ILE A 377 -23.49 -7.88 2.93
CA ILE A 377 -24.33 -8.98 2.49
C ILE A 377 -24.94 -8.58 1.15
N PHE A 378 -24.64 -9.30 0.08
CA PHE A 378 -25.21 -9.08 -1.24
C PHE A 378 -26.30 -10.12 -1.50
N ASN A 379 -27.50 -9.67 -1.81
CA ASN A 379 -28.65 -10.51 -2.15
C ASN A 379 -28.69 -10.81 -3.65
N LYS A 380 -29.42 -11.87 -4.04
CA LYS A 380 -29.58 -12.25 -5.46
C LYS A 380 -30.39 -11.25 -6.29
N ASP A 381 -31.18 -10.40 -5.65
CA ASP A 381 -31.93 -9.32 -6.31
C ASP A 381 -31.06 -8.09 -6.62
N GLY A 382 -29.78 -8.11 -6.23
CA GLY A 382 -28.83 -7.01 -6.43
C GLY A 382 -28.74 -6.02 -5.27
N SER A 383 -29.64 -6.11 -4.28
CA SER A 383 -29.55 -5.29 -3.07
C SER A 383 -28.40 -5.74 -2.16
N TYR A 384 -27.90 -4.82 -1.34
CA TYR A 384 -26.90 -5.15 -0.33
C TYR A 384 -27.12 -4.39 0.98
N ALA A 385 -26.62 -4.97 2.06
CA ALA A 385 -26.60 -4.36 3.38
C ALA A 385 -25.18 -4.25 3.91
N ILE A 386 -24.83 -3.10 4.48
CA ILE A 386 -23.55 -2.85 5.15
C ILE A 386 -23.78 -2.95 6.66
N ARG A 387 -22.96 -3.73 7.34
CA ARG A 387 -23.01 -3.95 8.79
C ARG A 387 -21.59 -4.05 9.35
N TYR A 388 -21.48 -4.08 10.67
CA TYR A 388 -20.20 -4.14 11.39
C TYR A 388 -20.22 -5.34 12.32
N LEU A 389 -19.16 -6.13 12.31
CA LEU A 389 -19.01 -7.25 13.22
C LEU A 389 -18.41 -6.73 14.53
N ASP A 390 -19.18 -6.81 15.61
CA ASP A 390 -18.71 -6.49 16.95
C ASP A 390 -17.73 -7.55 17.44
N LEU A 391 -16.58 -7.11 17.93
CA LEU A 391 -15.56 -7.98 18.52
C LEU A 391 -15.56 -7.84 20.03
N ASP A 392 -15.45 -8.97 20.73
CA ASP A 392 -15.32 -9.02 22.19
C ASP A 392 -13.92 -8.58 22.66
N GLN A 393 -13.72 -8.53 23.99
CA GLN A 393 -12.43 -8.14 24.58
C GLN A 393 -11.27 -9.08 24.23
N LYS A 394 -11.55 -10.26 23.64
CA LYS A 394 -10.56 -11.22 23.15
C LYS A 394 -10.39 -11.16 21.63
N GLU A 395 -10.90 -10.10 21.00
CA GLU A 395 -10.90 -9.88 19.56
C GLU A 395 -11.57 -11.03 18.79
N LYS A 396 -12.70 -11.52 19.33
CA LYS A 396 -13.55 -12.53 18.69
C LYS A 396 -14.91 -11.97 18.36
N GLY A 397 -15.42 -12.32 17.18
CA GLY A 397 -16.77 -11.96 16.76
C GLY A 397 -17.45 -13.12 16.05
N GLN A 398 -18.77 -13.15 16.09
CA GLN A 398 -19.56 -14.12 15.34
C GLN A 398 -20.74 -13.40 14.67
N LEU A 399 -21.09 -13.81 13.45
CA LEU A 399 -22.34 -13.43 12.80
C LEU A 399 -23.00 -14.65 12.17
N GLU A 400 -24.31 -14.58 12.01
CA GLU A 400 -25.14 -15.59 11.37
C GLU A 400 -25.94 -14.96 10.23
N ILE A 401 -26.03 -15.66 9.11
CA ILE A 401 -26.77 -15.24 7.91
C ILE A 401 -27.65 -16.40 7.48
N GLU A 402 -28.95 -16.20 7.59
CA GLU A 402 -29.93 -17.19 7.16
C GLU A 402 -30.01 -17.28 5.64
N ASN A 403 -30.32 -18.48 5.14
CA ASN A 403 -30.62 -18.73 3.72
C ASN A 403 -29.50 -18.27 2.76
N PHE A 404 -28.25 -18.43 3.19
CA PHE A 404 -27.06 -18.18 2.37
C PHE A 404 -26.99 -19.14 1.20
N GLY A 405 -26.72 -18.60 0.00
CA GLY A 405 -26.78 -19.34 -1.26
C GLY A 405 -28.18 -19.42 -1.87
N ASP A 406 -29.24 -19.12 -1.10
CA ASP A 406 -30.63 -19.09 -1.58
C ASP A 406 -31.11 -17.66 -1.87
N THR A 407 -31.22 -16.81 -0.85
CA THR A 407 -31.57 -15.37 -1.02
C THR A 407 -30.34 -14.49 -1.02
N VAL A 408 -29.35 -14.83 -0.19
CA VAL A 408 -28.05 -14.15 -0.13
C VAL A 408 -27.10 -14.77 -1.14
N ALA A 409 -26.58 -13.95 -2.06
CA ALA A 409 -25.64 -14.37 -3.10
C ALA A 409 -24.20 -14.45 -2.58
N SER A 410 -23.79 -13.52 -1.73
CA SER A 410 -22.43 -13.48 -1.20
C SER A 410 -22.30 -12.64 0.07
N LEU A 411 -21.29 -12.95 0.87
CA LEU A 411 -20.83 -12.14 2.01
C LEU A 411 -19.44 -11.59 1.68
N VAL A 412 -19.16 -10.33 1.98
CA VAL A 412 -17.79 -9.79 1.95
C VAL A 412 -17.47 -9.26 3.34
N ILE A 413 -16.40 -9.73 3.97
CA ILE A 413 -15.83 -9.08 5.16
C ILE A 413 -14.62 -8.25 4.75
N ILE A 414 -14.38 -7.14 5.45
CA ILE A 414 -13.22 -6.27 5.20
C ILE A 414 -12.43 -6.00 6.49
N PRO A 415 -11.71 -7.00 7.05
CA PRO A 415 -10.89 -6.77 8.23
C PRO A 415 -9.80 -5.72 7.96
N SER A 416 -9.67 -4.78 8.89
CA SER A 416 -8.55 -3.85 8.96
C SER A 416 -8.06 -3.75 10.39
N LEU A 417 -6.74 -3.79 10.57
CA LEU A 417 -6.12 -3.59 11.88
C LEU A 417 -5.85 -2.10 12.08
N GLN A 418 -6.30 -1.54 13.20
CA GLN A 418 -6.20 -0.11 13.50
C GLN A 418 -5.65 0.13 14.91
N SER A 419 -4.65 -0.67 15.31
CA SER A 419 -4.04 -0.62 16.65
C SER A 419 -2.97 0.44 16.78
N LYS A 420 -2.05 0.52 15.81
CA LYS A 420 -0.95 1.48 15.81
C LYS A 420 -1.45 2.77 15.17
N THR A 421 -1.23 3.92 15.81
CA THR A 421 -1.73 5.24 15.34
C THR A 421 -0.63 6.27 15.09
N SER A 422 0.62 5.95 15.39
CA SER A 422 1.78 6.84 15.25
C SER A 422 3.05 6.02 15.03
N ASP A 423 4.14 6.72 14.69
CA ASP A 423 5.51 6.20 14.64
C ASP A 423 5.71 5.16 13.52
N PHE A 424 5.12 5.44 12.35
CA PHE A 424 5.31 4.61 11.15
C PHE A 424 6.64 4.97 10.47
N ASN A 425 7.72 4.33 10.93
CA ASN A 425 9.10 4.61 10.51
C ASN A 425 9.66 3.53 9.58
N GLY A 426 8.90 3.18 8.54
CA GLY A 426 9.27 2.14 7.57
C GLY A 426 8.54 0.82 7.80
N LEU A 427 9.27 -0.29 7.84
CA LEU A 427 8.70 -1.65 7.88
C LEU A 427 7.78 -1.88 9.08
N GLU A 428 6.57 -2.35 8.80
CA GLU A 428 5.52 -2.63 9.79
C GLU A 428 5.33 -4.13 10.02
N LEU A 429 5.01 -4.48 11.27
CA LEU A 429 4.72 -5.85 11.67
C LEU A 429 3.38 -6.32 11.09
N THR A 430 3.33 -7.60 10.74
CA THR A 430 2.10 -8.27 10.33
C THR A 430 1.48 -9.03 11.49
N TYR A 431 0.16 -8.96 11.62
CA TYR A 431 -0.60 -9.62 12.68
C TYR A 431 -1.57 -10.63 12.08
N PRO A 432 -1.67 -11.84 12.68
CA PRO A 432 -2.58 -12.85 12.19
C PRO A 432 -4.02 -12.56 12.60
N TYR A 433 -4.95 -12.91 11.71
CA TYR A 433 -6.36 -13.05 12.03
C TYR A 433 -6.90 -14.29 11.33
N THR A 434 -7.91 -14.92 11.92
CA THR A 434 -8.54 -16.13 11.39
C THR A 434 -10.03 -15.89 11.26
N PHE A 435 -10.60 -16.24 10.13
CA PHE A 435 -12.04 -16.42 10.00
C PHE A 435 -12.35 -17.89 9.77
N THR A 436 -13.40 -18.37 10.40
CA THR A 436 -14.01 -19.67 10.15
C THR A 436 -15.43 -19.43 9.65
N VAL A 437 -15.75 -19.96 8.48
CA VAL A 437 -17.09 -19.88 7.92
C VAL A 437 -17.66 -21.28 7.81
N SER A 438 -18.82 -21.51 8.41
CA SER A 438 -19.53 -22.78 8.35
C SER A 438 -20.93 -22.60 7.80
N ILE A 439 -21.43 -23.63 7.13
CA ILE A 439 -22.82 -23.75 6.72
C ILE A 439 -23.37 -25.04 7.31
N VAL A 440 -24.55 -24.94 7.91
CA VAL A 440 -25.33 -26.09 8.35
C VAL A 440 -26.45 -26.31 7.34
N ASP A 441 -26.48 -27.50 6.74
CA ASP A 441 -27.55 -27.88 5.82
C ASP A 441 -28.83 -28.17 6.62
N LYS A 442 -29.87 -27.34 6.43
CA LYS A 442 -31.19 -27.50 7.09
C LYS A 442 -31.88 -28.83 6.77
N THR A 443 -31.38 -29.61 5.81
CA THR A 443 -31.94 -30.91 5.44
C THR A 443 -31.43 -32.09 6.26
N MET A 444 -30.42 -31.91 7.12
CA MET A 444 -29.94 -32.93 8.07
C MET A 444 -30.32 -32.57 9.50
N SER A 445 -30.81 -33.55 10.28
CA SER A 445 -31.14 -33.30 11.69
C SER A 445 -29.86 -33.05 12.52
N GLU A 446 -29.96 -32.27 13.61
CA GLU A 446 -28.85 -32.05 14.54
C GLU A 446 -28.25 -33.37 15.07
N GLU A 447 -29.10 -34.40 15.21
CA GLU A 447 -28.70 -35.76 15.56
C GLU A 447 -27.81 -36.40 14.48
N GLU A 448 -28.14 -36.24 13.21
CA GLU A 448 -27.35 -36.82 12.10
C GLU A 448 -25.99 -36.13 11.96
N ALA A 449 -25.93 -34.81 12.17
CA ALA A 449 -24.68 -34.06 12.19
C ALA A 449 -23.79 -34.47 13.38
N LEU A 450 -24.38 -34.69 14.56
CA LEU A 450 -23.67 -35.16 15.74
C LEU A 450 -23.16 -36.60 15.57
N ILE A 451 -23.98 -37.48 14.97
CA ILE A 451 -23.60 -38.87 14.66
C ILE A 451 -22.38 -38.89 13.73
N GLN A 452 -22.36 -38.08 12.66
CA GLN A 452 -21.22 -38.03 11.74
C GLN A 452 -19.94 -37.52 12.42
N LYS A 453 -20.06 -36.47 13.26
CA LYS A 453 -18.92 -35.94 14.03
C LYS A 453 -18.35 -36.99 14.99
N LEU A 454 -19.21 -37.73 15.68
CA LEU A 454 -18.81 -38.80 16.60
C LEU A 454 -18.18 -39.99 15.86
N LEU A 455 -18.67 -40.35 14.67
CA LEU A 455 -18.12 -41.44 13.88
C LEU A 455 -16.68 -41.14 13.41
N VAL A 456 -16.40 -39.92 12.96
CA VAL A 456 -15.04 -39.48 12.59
C VAL A 456 -14.10 -39.51 13.80
N GLN A 457 -14.59 -39.06 14.97
CA GLN A 457 -13.81 -39.07 16.21
C GLN A 457 -13.51 -40.49 16.69
N ILE A 458 -14.46 -41.42 16.54
CA ILE A 458 -14.28 -42.85 16.83
C ILE A 458 -13.22 -43.48 15.92
N GLU A 459 -13.24 -43.16 14.62
CA GLU A 459 -12.27 -43.72 13.67
C GLU A 459 -10.83 -43.23 13.96
N PHE A 460 -10.69 -41.95 14.31
CA PHE A 460 -9.41 -41.36 14.72
C PHE A 460 -8.86 -41.99 16.00
N LEU A 461 -9.70 -42.17 17.03
CA LEU A 461 -9.30 -42.80 18.29
C LEU A 461 -8.94 -44.28 18.09
N LYS A 462 -9.66 -45.01 17.22
CA LYS A 462 -9.32 -46.39 16.86
C LYS A 462 -7.92 -46.49 16.23
N LYS A 463 -7.57 -45.56 15.34
CA LYS A 463 -6.23 -45.48 14.72
C LYS A 463 -5.13 -45.18 15.74
N GLN A 464 -5.38 -44.31 16.72
CA GLN A 464 -4.43 -44.05 17.80
C GLN A 464 -4.23 -45.26 18.73
N ILE A 465 -5.30 -45.98 19.04
CA ILE A 465 -5.23 -47.20 19.87
C ILE A 465 -4.39 -48.28 19.17
N VAL A 466 -4.58 -48.47 17.85
CA VAL A 466 -3.76 -49.40 17.07
C VAL A 466 -2.29 -48.99 17.10
N ALA A 467 -1.98 -47.69 16.95
CA ALA A 467 -0.61 -47.18 16.99
C ALA A 467 0.06 -47.36 18.36
N LEU A 468 -0.69 -47.17 19.46
CA LEU A 468 -0.20 -47.33 20.84
C LEU A 468 -0.03 -48.82 21.23
N GLN A 469 -0.82 -49.72 20.66
CA GLN A 469 -0.73 -51.17 20.91
C GLN A 469 0.44 -51.85 20.19
N SER A 470 0.96 -51.26 19.11
CA SER A 470 2.02 -51.87 18.30
C SER A 470 3.46 -51.61 18.74
N GLY A 471 3.72 -50.84 19.80
CA GLY A 471 4.98 -50.86 20.57
C GLY A 471 6.33 -50.96 19.82
N VAL A 472 6.53 -50.33 18.65
CA VAL A 472 7.78 -50.41 17.89
C VAL A 472 8.25 -49.02 17.48
N GLY A 473 9.53 -48.72 17.80
CA GLY A 473 10.23 -47.49 17.46
C GLY A 473 10.42 -47.28 15.96
N ASN A 474 10.61 -46.00 15.60
CA ASN A 474 10.74 -45.46 14.25
C ASN A 474 11.38 -46.38 13.19
N PRO A 475 10.66 -46.64 12.10
CA PRO A 475 11.25 -46.77 10.77
C PRO A 475 10.81 -45.60 9.86
N VAL A 476 11.74 -45.12 9.04
CA VAL A 476 11.49 -44.15 7.96
C VAL A 476 10.44 -44.73 6.99
N PRO A 477 9.26 -44.10 6.79
CA PRO A 477 8.21 -44.71 5.99
C PRO A 477 8.38 -44.38 4.50
N THR A 478 8.65 -45.40 3.69
CA THR A 478 8.27 -45.42 2.27
C THR A 478 6.75 -45.60 2.19
N PHE A 479 6.03 -44.52 1.87
CA PHE A 479 4.57 -44.45 1.91
C PHE A 479 3.95 -44.79 0.54
N ALA A 480 3.05 -45.78 0.49
CA ALA A 480 2.24 -46.11 -0.69
C ALA A 480 0.89 -45.38 -0.60
N CYS A 481 0.52 -44.61 -1.63
CA CYS A 481 -0.71 -43.82 -1.63
C CYS A 481 -1.94 -44.60 -2.11
N GLY A 482 -3.01 -44.57 -1.30
CA GLY A 482 -4.33 -45.06 -1.67
C GLY A 482 -5.19 -44.03 -2.44
N PRO A 483 -6.40 -44.40 -2.88
CA PRO A 483 -7.32 -43.49 -3.55
C PRO A 483 -7.72 -42.33 -2.63
N LEU A 484 -7.77 -41.12 -3.18
CA LEU A 484 -8.26 -39.94 -2.48
C LEU A 484 -9.78 -40.04 -2.34
N ASN A 485 -10.27 -40.08 -1.11
CA ASN A 485 -11.70 -40.18 -0.81
C ASN A 485 -12.30 -38.83 -0.42
N ASN A 486 -11.52 -37.94 0.21
CA ASN A 486 -11.98 -36.66 0.70
C ASN A 486 -11.72 -35.51 -0.29
N ASN A 487 -12.64 -34.55 -0.35
CA ASN A 487 -12.39 -33.28 -1.01
C ASN A 487 -11.18 -32.59 -0.35
N LEU A 488 -10.20 -32.11 -1.12
CA LEU A 488 -9.03 -31.40 -0.59
C LEU A 488 -8.97 -29.98 -1.13
N TYR A 489 -8.57 -29.03 -0.29
CA TYR A 489 -8.54 -27.62 -0.66
C TYR A 489 -7.51 -26.87 0.14
N LYS A 490 -7.18 -25.65 -0.32
CA LYS A 490 -6.27 -24.79 0.39
C LYS A 490 -6.79 -24.55 1.81
N GLY A 491 -5.99 -24.88 2.81
CA GLY A 491 -6.37 -24.86 4.23
C GLY A 491 -6.50 -26.25 4.86
N THR A 492 -6.58 -27.34 4.07
CA THR A 492 -6.50 -28.70 4.62
C THR A 492 -5.09 -28.96 5.15
N ALA A 493 -4.91 -29.00 6.47
CA ALA A 493 -3.62 -29.20 7.12
C ALA A 493 -3.49 -30.61 7.72
N TYR A 494 -2.26 -31.12 7.78
CA TYR A 494 -1.88 -32.37 8.44
C TYR A 494 -2.73 -33.59 8.06
N SER A 495 -3.03 -33.73 6.76
CA SER A 495 -3.86 -34.82 6.24
C SER A 495 -3.03 -35.82 5.43
N SER A 496 -3.28 -37.12 5.64
CA SER A 496 -2.73 -38.20 4.82
C SER A 496 -3.11 -38.04 3.35
N ASP A 497 -4.32 -37.54 3.08
CA ASP A 497 -4.82 -37.33 1.71
C ASP A 497 -4.10 -36.16 1.03
N VAL A 498 -3.75 -35.10 1.77
CA VAL A 498 -2.95 -33.99 1.25
C VAL A 498 -1.52 -34.43 0.99
N THR A 499 -0.95 -35.24 1.87
CA THR A 499 0.36 -35.86 1.68
C THR A 499 0.36 -36.71 0.41
N CYS A 500 -0.70 -37.49 0.18
CA CYS A 500 -0.85 -38.25 -1.06
C CYS A 500 -1.04 -37.39 -2.29
N LEU A 501 -1.87 -36.36 -2.20
CA LEU A 501 -2.06 -35.40 -3.26
C LEU A 501 -0.74 -34.74 -3.66
N GLN A 502 0.08 -34.30 -2.71
CA GLN A 502 1.37 -33.65 -3.00
C GLN A 502 2.36 -34.61 -3.65
N ASN A 503 2.45 -35.86 -3.16
CA ASN A 503 3.25 -36.91 -3.80
C ASN A 503 2.79 -37.18 -5.23
N PHE A 504 1.47 -37.26 -5.46
CA PHE A 504 0.89 -37.43 -6.79
C PHE A 504 1.20 -36.22 -7.69
N LEU A 505 0.97 -35.00 -7.23
CA LEU A 505 1.22 -33.78 -8.02
C LEU A 505 2.70 -33.66 -8.38
N LYS A 506 3.60 -34.06 -7.48
CA LYS A 506 5.03 -34.15 -7.73
C LYS A 506 5.35 -35.16 -8.83
N SER A 507 4.68 -36.32 -8.85
CA SER A 507 4.87 -37.32 -9.91
C SER A 507 4.38 -36.88 -11.29
N GLN A 508 3.48 -35.88 -11.36
CA GLN A 508 3.04 -35.27 -12.63
C GLN A 508 4.10 -34.35 -13.27
N GLY A 509 5.22 -34.10 -12.58
CA GLY A 509 6.38 -33.38 -13.08
C GLY A 509 6.38 -31.87 -12.81
N PRO A 510 7.51 -31.19 -13.10
CA PRO A 510 7.71 -29.78 -12.74
C PRO A 510 6.77 -28.79 -13.44
N SER A 511 6.15 -29.16 -14.56
CA SER A 511 5.13 -28.32 -15.21
C SER A 511 3.82 -28.23 -14.40
N ILE A 512 3.57 -29.20 -13.51
CA ILE A 512 2.42 -29.22 -12.62
C ILE A 512 2.80 -28.77 -11.22
N TYR A 513 3.85 -29.35 -10.64
CA TYR A 513 4.30 -29.01 -9.29
C TYR A 513 5.81 -28.74 -9.24
N PRO A 514 6.27 -27.57 -9.74
CA PRO A 514 7.69 -27.19 -9.76
C PRO A 514 8.37 -27.31 -8.38
N GLU A 515 7.61 -26.98 -7.34
CA GLU A 515 8.13 -26.92 -5.98
C GLU A 515 8.31 -28.31 -5.36
N GLY A 516 7.51 -29.30 -5.77
CA GLY A 516 7.69 -30.70 -5.39
C GLY A 516 7.72 -30.98 -3.88
N LEU A 517 7.12 -30.10 -3.08
CA LEU A 517 7.11 -30.17 -1.62
C LEU A 517 5.96 -31.05 -1.12
N VAL A 518 6.24 -31.90 -0.14
CA VAL A 518 5.25 -32.78 0.50
C VAL A 518 5.25 -32.44 1.98
N THR A 519 4.28 -31.62 2.38
CA THR A 519 4.21 -31.03 3.72
C THR A 519 3.01 -31.57 4.51
N GLY A 520 2.12 -32.32 3.87
CA GLY A 520 0.83 -32.74 4.44
C GLY A 520 -0.16 -31.59 4.62
N SER A 521 0.21 -30.37 4.22
CA SER A 521 -0.58 -29.16 4.34
C SER A 521 -0.82 -28.51 2.99
N PHE A 522 -2.08 -28.26 2.68
CA PHE A 522 -2.52 -27.75 1.40
C PHE A 522 -2.45 -26.22 1.42
N GLY A 523 -1.28 -25.69 1.05
CA GLY A 523 -1.02 -24.25 0.94
C GLY A 523 -1.22 -23.67 -0.47
N ASN A 524 -0.76 -22.43 -0.67
CA ASN A 524 -0.82 -21.77 -1.98
C ASN A 524 -0.10 -22.55 -3.09
N LEU A 525 1.05 -23.17 -2.78
CA LEU A 525 1.83 -23.93 -3.76
C LEU A 525 1.08 -25.18 -4.22
N THR A 526 0.49 -25.92 -3.28
CA THR A 526 -0.36 -27.08 -3.59
C THR A 526 -1.59 -26.65 -4.39
N LYS A 527 -2.21 -25.51 -4.05
CA LYS A 527 -3.35 -24.94 -4.81
C LYS A 527 -2.98 -24.64 -6.25
N SER A 528 -1.87 -23.93 -6.47
CA SER A 528 -1.38 -23.62 -7.81
C SER A 528 -1.08 -24.89 -8.62
N ALA A 529 -0.50 -25.92 -7.97
CA ALA A 529 -0.27 -27.20 -8.61
C ALA A 529 -1.57 -27.93 -9.00
N VAL A 530 -2.60 -27.88 -8.14
CA VAL A 530 -3.92 -28.43 -8.48
C VAL A 530 -4.57 -27.66 -9.63
N ILE A 531 -4.47 -26.32 -9.67
CA ILE A 531 -4.98 -25.52 -10.80
C ILE A 531 -4.35 -25.97 -12.11
N ARG A 532 -3.01 -26.06 -12.15
CA ARG A 532 -2.29 -26.51 -13.35
C ARG A 532 -2.68 -27.93 -13.76
N PHE A 533 -2.87 -28.82 -12.78
CA PHE A 533 -3.36 -30.18 -13.04
C PHE A 533 -4.77 -30.19 -13.65
N GLN A 534 -5.68 -29.38 -13.12
CA GLN A 534 -7.06 -29.27 -13.62
C GLN A 534 -7.11 -28.71 -15.04
N GLU A 535 -6.29 -27.71 -15.34
CA GLU A 535 -6.19 -27.13 -16.67
C GLU A 535 -5.57 -28.09 -17.69
N LYS A 536 -4.60 -28.92 -17.26
CA LYS A 536 -4.04 -30.01 -18.08
C LYS A 536 -5.11 -31.03 -18.49
N TYR A 537 -6.08 -31.33 -17.62
CA TYR A 537 -7.16 -32.28 -17.87
C TYR A 537 -8.53 -31.60 -17.99
N LYS A 538 -8.57 -30.40 -18.56
CA LYS A 538 -9.76 -29.53 -18.60
C LYS A 538 -11.02 -30.19 -19.16
N GLU A 539 -10.88 -31.03 -20.19
CA GLU A 539 -12.03 -31.69 -20.85
C GLU A 539 -12.71 -32.73 -19.94
N GLU A 540 -11.94 -33.34 -19.02
CA GLU A 540 -12.44 -34.37 -18.11
C GLU A 540 -12.83 -33.80 -16.74
N ILE A 541 -12.23 -32.68 -16.32
CA ILE A 541 -12.42 -32.11 -14.98
C ILE A 541 -13.29 -30.86 -15.00
N LEU A 542 -13.10 -29.96 -15.96
CA LEU A 542 -13.67 -28.60 -15.95
C LEU A 542 -14.88 -28.46 -16.87
N ALA A 543 -14.78 -28.94 -18.11
CA ALA A 543 -15.84 -28.82 -19.12
C ALA A 543 -17.19 -29.44 -18.68
N PRO A 544 -17.24 -30.62 -18.04
CA PRO A 544 -18.51 -31.20 -17.57
C PRO A 544 -19.19 -30.38 -16.45
N LEU A 545 -18.45 -29.49 -15.79
CA LEU A 545 -18.93 -28.62 -14.72
C LEU A 545 -19.19 -27.18 -15.20
N GLY A 546 -19.04 -26.90 -16.50
CA GLY A 546 -19.15 -25.54 -17.05
C GLY A 546 -18.04 -24.58 -16.60
N LEU A 547 -16.91 -25.10 -16.12
CA LEU A 547 -15.80 -24.30 -15.62
C LEU A 547 -14.79 -24.00 -16.73
N LEU A 548 -14.38 -22.74 -16.84
CA LEU A 548 -13.42 -22.29 -17.86
C LEU A 548 -11.97 -22.31 -17.37
N ARG A 549 -11.73 -22.38 -16.05
CA ARG A 549 -10.39 -22.33 -15.44
C ARG A 549 -10.30 -23.23 -14.21
N GLY A 550 -9.08 -23.64 -13.86
CA GLY A 550 -8.82 -24.46 -12.67
C GLY A 550 -9.17 -23.70 -11.38
N THR A 551 -9.73 -24.41 -10.41
CA THR A 551 -10.21 -23.85 -9.13
C THR A 551 -9.21 -24.05 -7.99
N GLY A 552 -8.31 -25.02 -8.12
CA GLY A 552 -7.40 -25.43 -7.05
C GLY A 552 -8.08 -26.27 -5.97
N PHE A 553 -9.32 -26.72 -6.21
CA PHE A 553 -10.12 -27.58 -5.34
C PHE A 553 -10.10 -29.02 -5.85
N VAL A 554 -9.68 -29.98 -5.05
CA VAL A 554 -9.67 -31.41 -5.41
C VAL A 554 -11.05 -32.03 -5.11
N GLY A 555 -12.03 -31.63 -5.91
CA GLY A 555 -13.40 -32.13 -5.87
C GLY A 555 -13.60 -33.49 -6.56
N PRO A 556 -14.85 -34.00 -6.63
CA PRO A 556 -15.15 -35.33 -7.16
C PRO A 556 -14.54 -35.58 -8.55
N SER A 557 -14.70 -34.66 -9.51
CA SER A 557 -14.13 -34.81 -10.86
C SER A 557 -12.60 -34.85 -10.86
N THR A 558 -11.96 -34.03 -10.03
CA THR A 558 -10.49 -34.04 -9.89
C THR A 558 -10.02 -35.34 -9.21
N ARG A 559 -10.70 -35.81 -8.16
CA ARG A 559 -10.38 -37.09 -7.51
C ARG A 559 -10.58 -38.29 -8.40
N ILE A 560 -11.66 -38.34 -9.17
CA ILE A 560 -11.90 -39.42 -10.15
C ILE A 560 -10.70 -39.49 -11.10
N LYS A 561 -10.23 -38.35 -11.61
CA LYS A 561 -9.07 -38.32 -12.49
C LYS A 561 -7.78 -38.73 -11.78
N ILE A 562 -7.51 -38.20 -10.58
CA ILE A 562 -6.33 -38.55 -9.78
C ILE A 562 -6.32 -40.04 -9.44
N ASN A 563 -7.43 -40.58 -8.93
CA ASN A 563 -7.55 -41.99 -8.55
C ASN A 563 -7.42 -42.91 -9.77
N LYS A 564 -7.96 -42.53 -10.93
CA LYS A 564 -7.74 -43.25 -12.19
C LYS A 564 -6.26 -43.30 -12.57
N LEU A 565 -5.54 -42.19 -12.41
CA LEU A 565 -4.10 -42.12 -12.72
C LEU A 565 -3.23 -42.82 -11.68
N LEU A 566 -3.66 -42.85 -10.41
CA LEU A 566 -3.00 -43.63 -9.34
C LEU A 566 -3.15 -45.14 -9.57
N LEU A 567 -4.30 -45.59 -10.09
CA LEU A 567 -4.57 -47.01 -10.38
C LEU A 567 -4.00 -47.48 -11.73
N GLY A 568 -3.75 -46.58 -12.67
CA GLY A 568 -3.21 -46.89 -14.00
C GLY A 568 -1.68 -46.85 -14.11
N GLY A 569 -0.96 -46.65 -13.00
CA GLY A 569 0.50 -46.58 -12.93
C GLY A 569 1.15 -47.68 -12.06
N ALA A 570 0.41 -48.74 -11.75
CA ALA A 570 0.88 -49.93 -11.05
C ALA A 570 1.23 -51.06 -12.02
#